data_AF-W1X5D6-F1
#
_entry.id   AF-W1X5D6-F1
#
_cell.length_a   1.000
_cell.length_b   1.000
_cell.length_c   1.000
_cell.angle_alpha   90.00
_cell.angle_beta   90.00
_cell.angle_gamma   90.00
#
_symmetry.space_group_name_H-M   'P 1'
#
loop_
_entity.id
_entity.type
_entity.pdbx_description
1 polymer ?
#
loop_
_entity_poly.entity_id
_entity_poly.type
_entity_poly.pdbx_seq_one_letter_code
_entity_poly.pdbx_strand_id
1 'polypeptide(L)'
;MNYSLKQLKVFVTVAQEKSFSRAGERIGLSQSAVSHSVKELENHTGVRLLDRTTREVVLTDAGQQLALRLERLLDELNSTLRDTGRMG
;
A
#
# COMPACT_ATOMS: atom_id res chain seq x y z
N MET A 1 0.58 -1.93 -17.28
CA MET A 1 0.06 -1.75 -15.91
C MET A 1 0.78 -0.55 -15.33
N ASN A 2 0.08 0.55 -14.99
CA ASN A 2 0.76 1.83 -14.68
C ASN A 2 1.10 1.99 -13.19
N TYR A 3 0.95 0.94 -12.37
CA TYR A 3 1.29 0.92 -10.95
C TYR A 3 2.37 -0.13 -10.64
N SER A 4 3.12 0.08 -9.56
CA SER A 4 4.23 -0.78 -9.12
C SER A 4 3.93 -1.55 -7.84
N LEU A 5 4.60 -2.69 -7.63
CA LEU A 5 4.54 -3.43 -6.35
C LEU A 5 4.92 -2.56 -5.15
N LYS A 6 5.84 -1.59 -5.35
CA LYS A 6 6.20 -0.61 -4.32
C LYS A 6 5.00 0.24 -3.92
N GLN A 7 4.25 0.79 -4.87
CA GLN A 7 3.05 1.59 -4.58
C GLN A 7 1.97 0.76 -3.86
N LEU A 8 1.77 -0.51 -4.25
CA LEU A 8 0.84 -1.41 -3.59
C LEU A 8 1.25 -1.70 -2.13
N LYS A 9 2.55 -1.99 -1.89
CA LYS A 9 3.09 -2.20 -0.55
C LYS A 9 2.98 -0.94 0.32
N VAL A 10 3.26 0.23 -0.25
CA VAL A 10 3.13 1.51 0.45
C VAL A 10 1.67 1.72 0.89
N PHE A 11 0.71 1.53 -0.02
CA PHE A 11 -0.71 1.68 0.29
C PHE A 11 -1.17 0.72 1.41
N VAL A 12 -0.85 -0.57 1.32
CA VAL A 12 -1.18 -1.55 2.38
C VAL A 12 -0.56 -1.16 3.71
N THR A 13 0.68 -0.68 3.71
CA THR A 13 1.34 -0.22 4.95
C THR A 13 0.59 0.98 5.56
N VAL A 14 0.19 1.95 4.73
CA VAL A 14 -0.60 3.11 5.20
C VAL A 14 -1.96 2.68 5.74
N ALA A 15 -2.63 1.72 5.08
CA ALA A 15 -3.90 1.16 5.53
C ALA A 15 -3.79 0.52 6.93
N GLN A 16 -2.71 -0.20 7.19
CA GLN A 16 -2.43 -0.84 8.49
C GLN A 16 -2.06 0.19 9.58
N GLU A 17 -1.15 1.11 9.25
CA GLU A 17 -0.64 2.07 10.22
C GLU A 17 -1.59 3.23 10.51
N LYS A 18 -2.57 3.47 9.63
CA LYS A 18 -3.47 4.64 9.66
C LYS A 18 -2.70 5.97 9.83
N SER A 19 -1.47 6.02 9.33
CA SER A 19 -0.55 7.16 9.44
C SER A 19 0.52 7.08 8.36
N PHE A 20 0.70 8.16 7.60
CA PHE A 20 1.75 8.24 6.58
C PHE A 20 3.16 8.24 7.19
N SER A 21 3.33 8.88 8.36
CA SER A 21 4.64 8.94 9.03
C SER A 21 5.04 7.56 9.56
N ARG A 22 4.15 6.89 10.31
CA ARG A 22 4.42 5.53 10.81
C ARG A 22 4.61 4.53 9.68
N ALA A 23 3.82 4.64 8.60
CA ALA A 23 4.02 3.81 7.42
C ALA A 23 5.39 4.01 6.80
N GLY A 24 5.84 5.27 6.68
CA GLY A 24 7.18 5.60 6.19
C GLY A 24 8.28 5.02 7.05
N GLU A 25 8.21 5.20 8.37
CA GLU A 25 9.15 4.62 9.33
C GLU A 25 9.23 3.09 9.18
N ARG A 26 8.07 2.41 9.06
CA ARG A 26 7.99 0.96 8.93
C ARG A 26 8.63 0.40 7.65
N ILE A 27 8.64 1.17 6.56
CA ILE A 27 9.15 0.71 5.25
C ILE A 27 10.38 1.48 4.76
N GLY A 28 11.00 2.30 5.61
CA GLY A 28 12.21 3.06 5.30
C GLY A 28 12.01 4.16 4.26
N LEU A 29 10.85 4.82 4.25
CA LEU A 29 10.53 5.93 3.35
C LEU A 29 10.17 7.20 4.13
N SER A 30 10.40 8.37 3.54
CA SER A 30 9.88 9.62 4.11
C SER A 30 8.36 9.67 4.01
N GLN A 31 7.71 10.38 4.94
CA GLN A 31 6.26 10.65 4.89
C GLN A 31 5.82 11.23 3.54
N SER A 32 6.62 12.13 2.95
CA SER A 32 6.36 12.73 1.64
C SER A 32 6.41 11.71 0.50
N ALA A 33 7.37 10.78 0.53
CA ALA A 33 7.47 9.71 -0.47
C ALA A 33 6.30 8.72 -0.37
N VAL A 34 5.85 8.41 0.85
CA VAL A 34 4.66 7.58 1.10
C VAL A 34 3.40 8.27 0.54
N SER A 35 3.18 9.53 0.91
CA SER A 35 2.04 10.33 0.43
C SER A 35 2.01 10.43 -1.10
N HIS A 36 3.17 10.71 -1.72
CA HIS A 36 3.29 10.76 -3.17
C HIS A 36 2.95 9.42 -3.83
N SER A 37 3.49 8.32 -3.31
CA SER A 37 3.25 6.97 -3.86
C SER A 37 1.77 6.58 -3.81
N VAL A 38 1.06 6.92 -2.72
CA VAL A 38 -0.39 6.66 -2.63
C VAL A 38 -1.16 7.53 -3.62
N LYS A 39 -0.80 8.81 -3.75
CA LYS A 39 -1.44 9.72 -4.71
C LYS A 39 -1.27 9.23 -6.16
N GLU A 40 -0.09 8.72 -6.52
CA GLU A 40 0.11 8.10 -7.84
C GLU A 40 -0.76 6.85 -8.02
N LEU A 41 -0.89 6.01 -6.99
CA LEU A 41 -1.78 4.85 -7.06
C LEU A 41 -3.25 5.25 -7.26
N GLU A 42 -3.73 6.25 -6.53
CA GLU A 42 -5.07 6.82 -6.72
C GLU A 42 -5.24 7.36 -8.16
N ASN A 43 -4.23 8.06 -8.69
CA ASN A 43 -4.26 8.57 -10.06
C ASN A 43 -4.31 7.45 -11.11
N HIS A 44 -3.53 6.38 -10.93
CA HIS A 44 -3.51 5.24 -11.85
C HIS A 44 -4.78 4.40 -11.82
N THR A 45 -5.44 4.33 -10.66
CA THR A 45 -6.71 3.60 -10.50
C THR A 45 -7.92 4.46 -10.84
N GLY A 46 -7.77 5.79 -10.86
CA GLY A 46 -8.87 6.73 -11.05
C GLY A 46 -9.82 6.81 -9.85
N VAL A 47 -9.43 6.25 -8.70
CA VAL A 47 -10.28 6.10 -7.52
C VAL A 47 -9.55 6.63 -6.29
N ARG A 48 -10.26 7.36 -5.43
CA ARG A 48 -9.74 7.75 -4.11
C ARG A 48 -9.77 6.55 -3.17
N LEU A 49 -8.63 6.22 -2.60
CA LEU A 49 -8.45 5.11 -1.68
C LEU A 49 -8.43 5.60 -0.23
N LEU A 50 -8.05 6.86 0.00
CA LEU A 50 -7.98 7.48 1.32
C LEU A 50 -8.81 8.77 1.39
N ASP A 51 -9.49 8.94 2.51
CA ASP A 51 -10.13 10.20 2.89
C ASP A 51 -9.09 11.16 3.45
N ARG A 52 -9.12 12.38 2.93
CA ARG A 52 -8.16 13.44 3.27
C ARG A 52 -8.71 14.26 4.43
N THR A 53 -8.79 13.66 5.61
CA THR A 53 -8.97 14.45 6.84
C THR A 53 -7.60 14.74 7.46
N THR A 54 -7.45 15.90 8.09
CA THR A 54 -6.16 16.39 8.61
C THR A 54 -5.74 15.71 9.91
N ARG A 55 -6.59 14.88 10.52
CA ARG A 55 -6.31 14.23 11.80
C ARG A 55 -6.04 12.74 11.69
N GLU A 56 -6.69 12.04 10.75
CA GLU A 56 -6.56 10.58 10.64
C GLU A 56 -6.59 10.13 9.19
N VAL A 57 -5.83 9.06 8.90
CA VAL A 57 -5.91 8.36 7.63
C VAL A 57 -7.07 7.37 7.71
N VAL A 58 -8.10 7.62 6.92
CA VAL A 58 -9.29 6.78 6.81
C VAL A 58 -9.36 6.21 5.40
N LEU A 59 -9.65 4.92 5.27
CA LEU A 59 -9.84 4.25 3.98
C LEU A 59 -11.25 4.51 3.48
N THR A 60 -11.39 4.85 2.20
CA THR A 60 -12.67 4.81 1.50
C THR A 60 -13.13 3.35 1.35
N ASP A 61 -14.39 3.11 0.97
CA ASP A 61 -14.88 1.76 0.69
C ASP A 61 -14.01 1.02 -0.35
N ALA A 62 -13.60 1.74 -1.40
CA ALA A 62 -12.68 1.22 -2.41
C ALA A 62 -11.30 0.91 -1.81
N GLY A 63 -10.79 1.78 -0.94
CA GLY A 63 -9.54 1.56 -0.21
C GLY A 63 -9.59 0.32 0.68
N GLN A 64 -10.68 0.12 1.42
CA GLN A 64 -10.86 -1.05 2.29
C GLN A 64 -10.88 -2.35 1.48
N GLN A 65 -11.66 -2.40 0.40
CA GLN A 65 -11.72 -3.57 -0.49
C GLN A 65 -10.37 -3.87 -1.13
N LEU A 66 -9.65 -2.83 -1.56
CA LEU A 66 -8.33 -2.99 -2.15
C LEU A 66 -7.32 -3.52 -1.13
N ALA A 67 -7.28 -2.95 0.08
CA ALA A 67 -6.35 -3.36 1.14
C ALA A 67 -6.53 -4.85 1.50
N LEU A 68 -7.78 -5.29 1.72
CA LEU A 68 -8.11 -6.68 2.05
C LEU A 68 -7.70 -7.69 0.95
N ARG A 69 -7.70 -7.28 -0.31
CA ARG A 69 -7.25 -8.12 -1.42
C ARG A 69 -5.73 -8.09 -1.56
N LEU A 70 -5.12 -6.91 -1.48
CA LEU A 70 -3.67 -6.75 -1.63
C LEU A 70 -2.88 -7.42 -0.52
N GLU A 71 -3.36 -7.42 0.72
CA GLU A 71 -2.71 -8.15 1.81
C GLU A 71 -2.52 -9.63 1.45
N ARG A 72 -3.60 -10.29 1.02
CA ARG A 72 -3.55 -11.70 0.60
C ARG A 72 -2.65 -11.94 -0.62
N LEU A 73 -2.77 -11.10 -1.64
CA LEU A 73 -1.99 -11.25 -2.88
C LEU A 73 -0.49 -11.01 -2.66
N LEU A 74 -0.13 -10.05 -1.81
CA LEU A 74 1.27 -9.79 -1.49
C LEU A 74 1.87 -10.90 -0.62
N ASP A 75 1.09 -11.46 0.31
CA ASP A 75 1.52 -12.60 1.12
C ASP A 75 1.73 -13.86 0.26
N GLU A 76 0.81 -14.15 -0.65
CA GLU A 76 0.92 -15.24 -1.61
C GLU A 76 2.15 -15.07 -2.50
N LEU A 77 2.34 -13.88 -3.09
CA LEU A 77 3.54 -13.56 -3.87
C LEU A 77 4.83 -13.79 -3.06
N ASN A 78 4.86 -13.35 -1.81
CA ASN A 78 6.02 -13.56 -0.93
C ASN A 78 6.24 -15.05 -0.62
N SER A 79 5.19 -15.86 -0.44
CA SER A 79 5.35 -17.31 -0.31
C SER A 79 5.91 -17.96 -1.58
N THR A 80 5.36 -17.64 -2.74
CA THR A 80 5.80 -18.21 -4.02
C THR A 80 7.27 -17.91 -4.30
N LEU A 81 7.72 -16.68 -4.02
CA LEU A 81 9.12 -16.29 -4.19
C LEU A 81 10.05 -17.03 -3.20
N ARG A 82 9.61 -17.22 -1.95
CA ARG A 82 10.36 -17.99 -0.95
C ARG A 82 10.50 -19.45 -1.33
N ASP A 83 9.43 -20.06 -1.84
CA ASP A 83 9.43 -21.47 -2.22
C ASP A 83 10.30 -21.71 -3.44
N THR A 84 10.26 -20.81 -4.42
CA THR A 84 11.18 -20.84 -5.57
C THR A 84 12.65 -20.81 -5.12
N GLY A 85 12.97 -19.96 -4.14
CA GLY A 85 14.33 -19.86 -3.59
C GLY A 85 14.80 -21.09 -2.80
N ARG A 86 13.90 -22.01 -2.43
CA ARG A 86 14.21 -23.29 -1.76
C ARG A 86 14.34 -24.47 -2.73
N MET A 87 13.95 -24.30 -3.99
CA MET A 87 14.03 -25.33 -5.02
C MET A 87 15.39 -25.41 -5.72
N GLY A 88 16.26 -24.41 -5.53
CA GLY A 88 17.65 -24.42 -5.98
C GLY A 88 18.61 -24.63 -4.83
#